data_AF-A0AAU2YWD5-F1
#
_entry.id   AF-A0AAU2YWD5-F1
#
_cell.length_a   1.000
_cell.length_b   1.000
_cell.length_c   1.000
_cell.angle_alpha   90.00
_cell.angle_beta   90.00
_cell.angle_gamma   90.00
#
_symmetry.space_group_name_H-M   'P 1'
#
loop_
_entity.id
_entity.type
_entity.pdbx_description
1 polymer ?
#
loop_
_entity_poly.entity_id
_entity_poly.type
_entity_poly.pdbx_seq_one_letter_code
_entity_poly.pdbx_strand_id
1 'polypeptide(L)'
;MCAASPAASSDATAPDDSVRAVVDAGGEPWSRILVLLERRRCELPLGSVLELHSANPQVRSSVREWCRLTGSTLLAEEETGDVSAYRIKLPPPPVHGTPTPFPVPKPESP
;
A
#
# COMPACT_ATOMS: atom_id res chain seq x y z
N MET A 1 -2.09 -43.42 28.76
CA MET A 1 -3.05 -42.48 29.39
C MET A 1 -3.27 -41.34 28.41
N CYS A 2 -4.48 -40.78 28.40
CA CYS A 2 -5.12 -40.06 27.31
C CYS A 2 -4.48 -38.73 26.83
N ALA A 3 -5.01 -38.32 25.67
CA ALA A 3 -4.71 -37.19 24.80
C ALA A 3 -4.76 -35.77 25.39
N ALA A 4 -4.31 -34.86 24.52
CA ALA A 4 -4.88 -33.55 24.19
C ALA A 4 -4.27 -32.31 24.86
N SER A 5 -3.56 -31.51 24.07
CA SER A 5 -4.16 -30.32 23.43
C SER A 5 -3.15 -29.61 22.51
N PRO A 6 -3.40 -29.47 21.20
CA PRO A 6 -2.81 -28.41 20.42
C PRO A 6 -3.61 -27.13 20.71
N ALA A 7 -2.95 -26.12 21.29
CA ALA A 7 -3.59 -24.83 21.52
C ALA A 7 -3.63 -24.04 20.21
N ALA A 8 -4.87 -23.85 19.75
CA ALA A 8 -5.37 -22.71 18.99
C ALA A 8 -4.77 -22.47 17.60
N SER A 9 -5.53 -22.98 16.62
CA SER A 9 -5.85 -22.25 15.40
C SER A 9 -5.95 -20.75 15.66
N SER A 10 -5.05 -19.96 15.08
CA SER A 10 -5.38 -18.60 14.67
C SER A 10 -5.68 -18.66 13.19
N ASP A 11 -6.85 -19.19 12.87
CA ASP A 11 -7.57 -18.80 11.66
C ASP A 11 -8.03 -17.36 11.90
N ALA A 12 -7.11 -16.43 11.68
CA ALA A 12 -7.48 -15.08 11.33
C ALA A 12 -7.57 -15.11 9.81
N THR A 13 -8.80 -15.15 9.29
CA THR A 13 -9.09 -14.61 7.96
C THR A 13 -8.63 -13.16 7.96
N ALA A 14 -7.34 -12.93 7.77
CA ALA A 14 -6.79 -11.62 7.50
C ALA A 14 -7.27 -11.25 6.09
N PRO A 15 -7.76 -10.01 5.86
CA PRO A 15 -7.88 -9.53 4.50
C PRO A 15 -6.52 -9.71 3.82
N ASP A 16 -6.53 -9.97 2.52
CA ASP A 16 -5.38 -10.32 1.66
C ASP A 16 -4.36 -9.14 1.54
N ASP A 17 -3.93 -8.59 2.68
CA ASP A 17 -2.85 -7.62 2.87
C ASP A 17 -1.50 -8.34 3.07
N SER A 18 -1.42 -9.59 2.58
CA SER A 18 -0.17 -10.34 2.52
C SER A 18 0.84 -9.56 1.70
N VAL A 19 1.96 -9.20 2.33
CA VAL A 19 3.06 -8.48 1.69
C VAL A 19 3.54 -9.28 0.48
N ARG A 20 3.39 -8.70 -0.71
CA ARG A 20 3.78 -9.30 -1.99
C ARG A 20 5.24 -9.00 -2.36
N ALA A 21 5.76 -7.88 -1.88
CA ALA A 21 7.16 -7.52 -2.06
C ALA A 21 7.68 -6.73 -0.87
N VAL A 22 8.95 -6.98 -0.53
CA VAL A 22 9.70 -6.21 0.45
C VAL A 22 10.78 -5.42 -0.29
N VAL A 23 10.91 -4.14 0.04
CA VAL A 23 11.99 -3.25 -0.40
C VAL A 23 12.79 -2.87 0.84
N ASP A 24 13.94 -3.51 1.01
CA ASP A 24 14.92 -3.08 2.01
C ASP A 24 15.80 -1.99 1.39
N ALA A 25 15.64 -0.76 1.90
CA ALA A 25 16.38 0.41 1.46
C ALA A 25 17.47 0.84 2.45
N GLY A 26 17.56 0.23 3.64
CA GLY A 26 18.49 0.68 4.68
C GLY A 26 18.53 2.20 4.82
N GLY A 27 19.73 2.78 4.88
CA GLY A 27 19.97 4.22 5.00
C GLY A 27 19.95 5.01 3.68
N GLU A 28 19.44 4.44 2.58
CA GLU A 28 19.46 5.09 1.27
C GLU A 28 18.66 6.42 1.27
N PRO A 29 19.04 7.39 0.42
CA PRO A 29 18.27 8.62 0.24
C PRO A 29 16.97 8.36 -0.51
N TRP A 30 15.98 9.23 -0.29
CA TRP A 30 14.65 9.12 -0.92
C TRP A 30 14.68 8.97 -2.45
N SER A 31 15.60 9.65 -3.14
CA SER A 31 15.73 9.56 -4.60
C SER A 31 16.02 8.14 -5.09
N ARG A 32 16.79 7.35 -4.33
CA ARG A 32 17.08 5.96 -4.65
C ARG A 32 15.89 5.05 -4.32
N ILE A 33 15.26 5.30 -3.18
CA ILE A 33 14.07 4.57 -2.72
C ILE A 33 12.92 4.73 -3.73
N LEU A 34 12.69 5.95 -4.20
CA LEU A 34 11.64 6.27 -5.17
C LEU A 34 11.76 5.41 -6.44
N VAL A 35 12.96 5.28 -7.00
CA VAL A 35 13.20 4.45 -8.19
C VAL A 35 12.87 2.98 -7.93
N LEU A 36 13.21 2.46 -6.74
CA LEU A 36 12.87 1.08 -6.35
C LEU A 36 11.35 0.90 -6.19
N LEU A 37 10.68 1.85 -5.54
CA LEU A 37 9.23 1.85 -5.33
C LEU A 37 8.47 1.92 -6.65
N GLU A 38 8.86 2.80 -7.56
CA GLU A 38 8.25 2.93 -8.88
C GLU A 38 8.41 1.66 -9.71
N ARG A 39 9.60 1.07 -9.70
CA ARG A 39 9.85 -0.21 -10.36
C ARG A 39 8.94 -1.30 -9.81
N ARG A 40 8.84 -1.45 -8.48
CA ARG A 40 7.98 -2.45 -7.85
C ARG A 40 6.49 -2.20 -8.14
N ARG A 41 6.06 -0.95 -8.16
CA ARG A 41 4.69 -0.59 -8.54
C ARG A 41 4.33 -1.04 -9.95
N CYS A 42 5.28 -0.98 -10.89
CA CYS A 42 5.08 -1.46 -12.26
C CYS A 42 5.12 -2.99 -12.41
N GLU A 43 5.88 -3.67 -11.54
CA GLU A 43 6.02 -5.14 -11.55
C GLU A 43 4.86 -5.85 -10.83
N LEU A 44 4.22 -5.20 -9.85
CA LEU A 44 3.21 -5.80 -8.99
C LEU A 44 1.78 -5.60 -9.52
N PRO A 45 0.89 -6.59 -9.31
CA PRO A 45 -0.54 -6.41 -9.57
C PRO A 45 -1.13 -5.25 -8.77
N LEU A 46 -2.13 -4.58 -9.34
CA LEU A 46 -2.85 -3.51 -8.67
C LEU A 46 -3.53 -4.03 -7.40
N GLY A 47 -3.56 -3.19 -6.36
CA GLY A 47 -4.03 -3.58 -5.02
C GLY A 47 -3.05 -4.44 -4.19
N SER A 48 -1.88 -4.81 -4.72
CA SER A 48 -0.85 -5.53 -3.95
C SER A 48 -0.31 -4.70 -2.78
N VAL A 49 0.11 -5.38 -1.71
CA VAL A 49 0.79 -4.74 -0.59
C VAL A 49 2.31 -4.89 -0.73
N LEU A 50 3.00 -3.77 -0.58
CA LEU A 50 4.45 -3.61 -0.55
C LEU A 50 4.87 -3.26 0.87
N GLU A 51 5.99 -3.77 1.34
CA GLU A 51 6.63 -3.34 2.58
C GLU A 51 7.97 -2.64 2.27
N LEU A 52 8.19 -1.45 2.82
CA LEU A 52 9.43 -0.70 2.69
C LEU A 52 10.12 -0.63 4.06
N HIS A 53 11.36 -1.07 4.16
CA HIS A 53 12.20 -0.88 5.34
C HIS A 53 13.23 0.21 5.06
N SER A 54 13.35 1.19 5.95
CA SER A 54 14.36 2.24 5.84
C SER A 54 14.88 2.65 7.21
N ALA A 55 16.20 2.76 7.31
CA ALA A 55 16.90 3.34 8.44
C ALA A 55 17.06 4.88 8.33
N ASN A 56 16.49 5.49 7.29
CA ASN A 56 16.58 6.92 7.07
C ASN A 56 15.28 7.61 7.54
N PRO A 57 15.26 8.27 8.71
CA PRO A 57 14.03 8.85 9.27
C PRO A 57 13.46 9.99 8.42
N GLN A 58 14.25 10.60 7.54
CA GLN A 58 13.82 11.70 6.67
C GLN A 58 12.87 11.25 5.56
N VAL A 59 12.78 9.94 5.29
CA VAL A 59 11.96 9.42 4.18
C VAL A 59 10.48 9.37 4.53
N ARG A 60 10.12 9.41 5.82
CA ARG A 60 8.74 9.28 6.33
C ARG A 60 7.75 10.20 5.61
N SER A 61 8.06 11.50 5.55
CA SER A 61 7.19 12.49 4.90
C SER A 61 7.07 12.23 3.40
N SER A 62 8.17 11.81 2.76
CA SER A 62 8.23 11.52 1.34
C SER A 62 7.44 10.27 0.97
N VAL A 63 7.45 9.23 1.81
CA VAL A 63 6.61 8.02 1.66
C VAL A 63 5.14 8.40 1.66
N ARG A 64 4.69 9.22 2.61
CA ARG A 64 3.28 9.67 2.69
C ARG A 64 2.88 10.48 1.48
N GLU A 65 3.74 11.41 1.06
CA GLU A 65 3.49 12.22 -0.12
C GLU A 65 3.39 11.36 -1.39
N TRP A 66 4.30 10.41 -1.54
CA TRP A 66 4.28 9.47 -2.66
C TRP A 66 3.03 8.60 -2.68
N CYS A 67 2.58 8.09 -1.53
CA CYS A 67 1.30 7.39 -1.43
C CYS A 67 0.16 8.26 -1.98
N ARG A 68 0.08 9.52 -1.54
CA ARG A 68 -0.93 10.48 -2.02
C ARG A 68 -0.85 10.71 -3.54
N LEU A 69 0.34 10.96 -4.08
CA LEU A 69 0.54 11.24 -5.51
C LEU A 69 0.25 10.04 -6.40
N THR A 70 0.50 8.83 -5.90
CA THR A 70 0.34 7.60 -6.68
C THR A 70 -1.03 6.93 -6.50
N GLY A 71 -1.88 7.46 -5.60
CA GLY A 71 -3.12 6.80 -5.20
C GLY A 71 -2.90 5.54 -4.36
N SER A 72 -1.69 5.32 -3.87
CA SER A 72 -1.38 4.23 -2.94
C SER A 72 -1.81 4.61 -1.52
N THR A 73 -2.09 3.62 -0.69
CA THR A 73 -2.52 3.81 0.70
C THR A 73 -1.45 3.31 1.65
N LEU A 74 -0.97 4.16 2.56
CA LEU A 74 -0.14 3.71 3.68
C LEU A 74 -1.03 3.00 4.71
N LEU A 75 -0.88 1.70 4.86
CA LEU A 75 -1.65 0.86 5.78
C LEU A 75 -1.11 0.89 7.19
N ALA A 76 0.21 0.79 7.32
CA ALA A 76 0.88 0.75 8.61
C ALA A 76 2.26 1.41 8.53
N GLU A 77 2.68 1.95 9.66
CA GLU A 77 4.01 2.47 9.92
C GLU A 77 4.46 1.93 11.26
N GLU A 78 5.55 1.16 11.27
CA GLU A 78 6.12 0.52 12.44
C GLU A 78 7.58 0.98 12.60
N GLU A 79 7.96 1.45 13.79
CA GLU A 79 9.34 1.84 14.09
C GLU A 79 9.96 0.76 14.97
N THR A 80 11.06 0.16 14.49
CA THR A 80 11.80 -0.90 15.19
C THR A 80 13.26 -0.47 15.35
N GLY A 81 13.56 0.17 16.47
CA GLY A 81 14.89 0.74 16.72
C GLY A 81 15.22 1.80 15.68
N ASP A 82 16.35 1.64 14.99
CA ASP A 82 16.82 2.58 13.97
C ASP A 82 16.18 2.38 12.58
N VAL A 83 15.23 1.45 12.44
CA VAL A 83 14.58 1.11 11.15
C VAL A 83 13.08 1.34 11.24
N SER A 84 12.54 2.05 10.25
CA SER A 84 11.10 2.21 10.03
C SER A 84 10.63 1.27 8.92
N ALA A 85 9.54 0.55 9.18
CA ALA A 85 8.83 -0.28 8.22
C ALA A 85 7.49 0.38 7.82
N TYR A 86 7.23 0.44 6.52
CA TYR A 86 6.02 1.04 5.95
C TYR A 86 5.29 0.01 5.10
N ARG A 87 4.05 -0.34 5.46
CA ARG A 87 3.18 -1.18 4.62
C ARG A 87 2.33 -0.30 3.73
N ILE A 88 2.49 -0.47 2.43
CA ILE A 88 1.87 0.37 1.41
C ILE A 88 1.05 -0.50 0.47
N LYS A 89 -0.25 -0.21 0.36
CA LYS A 89 -1.14 -0.82 -0.61
C LYS A 89 -1.10 -0.03 -1.90
N LEU A 90 -0.74 -0.68 -3.00
CA LEU A 90 -0.77 -0.09 -4.33
C LEU A 90 -2.20 0.29 -4.72
N PRO A 91 -2.39 1.30 -5.59
CA PRO A 91 -3.71 1.72 -6.00
C PRO A 91 -4.49 0.53 -6.56
N PRO A 92 -5.81 0.44 -6.26
CA PRO A 92 -6.66 -0.47 -6.99
C PRO A 92 -6.66 -0.09 -8.47
N PRO A 93 -7.02 -1.03 -9.38
CA PRO A 93 -7.27 -0.64 -10.76
C PRO A 93 -8.24 0.53 -10.80
N PRO A 94 -8.04 1.51 -11.70
CA PRO A 94 -9.01 2.57 -11.88
C PRO A 94 -10.34 1.87 -12.18
N VAL A 95 -11.25 1.92 -11.21
CA VAL A 95 -12.63 1.57 -11.45
C VAL A 95 -13.06 2.58 -12.49
N HIS A 96 -13.19 2.14 -13.74
CA HIS A 96 -13.80 2.94 -14.78
C HIS A 96 -15.18 3.30 -14.23
N GLY A 97 -15.30 4.48 -13.66
CA GLY A 97 -16.57 5.03 -13.24
C GLY A 97 -17.47 4.95 -14.46
N THR A 98 -18.62 4.33 -14.28
CA THR A 98 -19.77 4.55 -15.14
C THR A 98 -19.81 6.04 -15.48
N PRO A 99 -19.86 6.42 -16.77
CA PRO A 99 -19.96 7.83 -17.11
C PRO A 99 -21.18 8.38 -16.38
N THR A 100 -20.94 9.31 -15.47
CA THR A 100 -22.00 10.09 -14.83
C THR A 100 -22.86 10.63 -15.97
N PRO A 101 -24.18 10.32 -16.04
CA PRO A 101 -25.01 10.92 -17.06
C PRO A 101 -24.99 12.43 -16.80
N PHE A 102 -24.37 13.17 -17.71
CA PHE A 102 -24.52 14.63 -17.73
C PHE A 102 -26.02 14.94 -17.64
N PRO A 103 -26.46 15.84 -16.75
CA PRO A 103 -27.84 16.26 -16.75
C PRO A 103 -28.11 16.93 -18.10
N VAL A 104 -28.89 16.28 -18.97
CA VAL A 104 -29.39 16.86 -20.21
C VAL A 104 -30.22 18.09 -19.82
N PRO A 105 -29.83 19.32 -20.22
CA PRO A 105 -30.67 20.48 -19.99
C PRO A 105 -31.93 20.30 -20.84
N LYS A 106 -33.09 20.23 -20.18
CA LYS A 106 -34.39 20.20 -20.84
C LYS A 106 -34.61 21.57 -21.50
N PRO A 107 -34.95 21.65 -22.80
CA PRO A 107 -35.35 22.92 -23.38
C PRO A 107 -36.69 23.32 -22.75
N GLU A 108 -36.65 24.32 -21.87
CA GLU A 108 -37.83 25.01 -21.37
C GLU A 108 -38.36 25.89 -22.50
N SER A 109 -39.54 25.54 -23.00
CA SER A 109 -40.30 26.30 -23.99
C SER A 109 -41.24 27.25 -23.23
N PRO A 110 -41.33 28.51 -23.65
CA PRO A 110 -42.58 28.95 -24.27
C PRO A 110 -42.40 29.56 -25.66
#